data_AF-B7BET9-F1
#
_entry.id   AF-B7BET9-F1
#
_cell.length_a   1.000
_cell.length_b   1.000
_cell.length_c   1.000
_cell.angle_alpha   90.00
_cell.angle_beta   90.00
_cell.angle_gamma   90.00
#
_symmetry.space_group_name_H-M   'P 1'
#
loop_
_entity.id
_entity.type
_entity.pdbx_description
1 polymer ?
#
loop_
_entity_poly.entity_id
_entity_poly.type
_entity_poly.pdbx_seq_one_letter_code
_entity_poly.pdbx_strand_id
1 'polypeptide(L)'
;MSNELKVSFYLKRESRLEKSSVGENTAYPIIGKIIIGNSIAQFSTKLKIEERLWHVKSGRASGKSHTAVKLNREINKINLTIHAPKFGRTKQQK
;
A
#
# COMPACT_ATOMS: atom_id res chain seq x y z
N MET A 1 24.52 8.87 9.00
CA MET A 1 23.38 8.76 8.07
C MET A 1 22.27 7.98 8.76
N SER A 2 21.08 8.56 8.91
CA SER A 2 19.96 7.91 9.58
C SER A 2 19.38 6.83 8.66
N ASN A 3 19.51 5.55 9.02
CA ASN A 3 18.82 4.44 8.35
C ASN A 3 17.34 4.42 8.75
N GLU A 4 16.64 5.53 8.48
CA GLU A 4 15.24 5.70 8.80
C GLU A 4 14.39 4.81 7.88
N LEU A 5 13.55 3.98 8.48
CA LEU A 5 12.57 3.14 7.79
C LEU A 5 11.36 3.99 7.41
N LYS A 6 11.11 4.15 6.11
CA LYS A 6 9.91 4.83 5.59
C LYS A 6 9.05 3.83 4.83
N VAL A 7 7.74 3.85 5.11
CA VAL A 7 6.75 3.02 4.44
C VAL A 7 5.69 3.91 3.81
N SER A 8 5.39 3.69 2.52
CA SER A 8 4.34 4.41 1.81
C SER A 8 3.51 3.48 0.92
N PHE A 9 2.31 3.90 0.57
CA PHE A 9 1.37 3.12 -0.25
C PHE A 9 0.89 3.95 -1.43
N TYR A 10 0.70 3.30 -2.58
CA TYR A 10 0.21 3.94 -3.80
C TYR A 10 -0.59 2.97 -4.68
N LEU A 11 -1.44 3.53 -5.56
CA LEU A 11 -2.17 2.76 -6.56
C LEU A 11 -1.25 2.39 -7.72
N LYS A 12 -1.25 1.13 -8.13
CA LYS A 12 -0.62 0.71 -9.39
C LYS A 12 -1.68 0.65 -10.49
N ARG A 13 -1.63 1.64 -11.38
CA ARG A 13 -2.40 1.65 -12.63
C ARG A 13 -1.64 0.82 -13.65
N GLU A 14 -2.19 -0.30 -14.09
CA GLU A 14 -1.62 -1.02 -15.23
C GLU A 14 -1.95 -0.26 -16.51
N SER A 15 -0.92 0.27 -17.14
CA SER A 15 -1.01 1.04 -18.37
C SER A 15 -1.04 0.07 -19.54
N ARG A 16 -2.21 -0.14 -20.17
CA ARG A 16 -2.43 0.00 -21.64
C ARG A 16 -3.59 -0.79 -22.28
N LEU A 17 -4.31 -1.68 -21.60
CA LEU A 17 -5.35 -2.49 -22.29
C LEU A 17 -6.78 -2.39 -21.75
N GLU A 18 -7.00 -1.90 -20.54
CA GLU A 18 -8.35 -1.87 -19.95
C GLU A 18 -9.07 -0.52 -20.02
N LYS A 19 -8.54 0.47 -20.77
CA LYS A 19 -9.25 1.74 -20.99
C LYS A 19 -10.57 1.58 -21.74
N SER A 20 -10.78 0.44 -22.38
CA SER A 20 -11.97 0.10 -23.18
C SER A 20 -13.19 -0.28 -22.33
N SER A 21 -13.03 -0.51 -21.02
CA SER A 21 -14.10 -1.01 -20.15
C SER A 21 -14.04 -0.43 -18.73
N VAL A 22 -13.50 0.77 -18.56
CA VAL A 22 -13.48 1.46 -17.25
C VAL A 22 -14.85 2.05 -16.99
N GLY A 23 -15.77 1.21 -16.51
CA GLY A 23 -16.91 1.72 -15.75
C GLY A 23 -16.41 2.46 -14.50
N GLU A 24 -17.22 3.35 -13.94
CA GLU A 24 -16.92 4.18 -12.76
C GLU A 24 -16.47 3.42 -11.48
N ASN A 25 -16.40 2.09 -11.51
CA ASN A 25 -16.12 1.21 -10.37
C ASN A 25 -14.85 0.34 -10.55
N THR A 26 -13.92 0.70 -11.44
CA THR A 26 -12.66 -0.04 -11.58
C THR A 26 -11.78 0.12 -10.33
N ALA A 27 -11.52 -0.99 -9.64
CA ALA A 27 -10.67 -1.04 -8.46
C ALA A 27 -9.22 -1.39 -8.82
N TYR A 28 -8.28 -0.56 -8.39
CA TYR A 28 -6.86 -0.73 -8.64
C TYR A 28 -6.13 -1.33 -7.42
N PRO A 29 -5.09 -2.14 -7.62
CA PRO A 29 -4.29 -2.69 -6.53
C PRO A 29 -3.45 -1.62 -5.83
N ILE A 30 -3.32 -1.78 -4.52
CA ILE A 30 -2.43 -0.98 -3.68
C ILE A 30 -1.07 -1.68 -3.55
N ILE A 31 -0.01 -0.93 -3.80
CA ILE A 31 1.38 -1.36 -3.64
C ILE A 31 2.01 -0.63 -2.45
N GLY A 32 2.76 -1.37 -1.64
CA GLY A 32 3.58 -0.82 -0.57
C GLY A 32 5.02 -0.61 -1.03
N LYS A 33 5.63 0.49 -0.58
CA LYS A 33 7.03 0.85 -0.82
C LYS A 33 7.72 1.02 0.52
N ILE A 34 8.84 0.33 0.70
CA ILE A 34 9.72 0.44 1.86
C ILE A 34 11.01 1.11 1.40
N ILE A 35 11.46 2.10 2.15
CA ILE A 35 12.72 2.80 1.93
C ILE A 35 13.53 2.73 3.23
N ILE A 36 14.78 2.25 3.14
CA ILE A 36 15.74 2.21 4.24
C ILE A 36 17.05 2.78 3.71
N GLY A 37 17.43 3.99 4.14
CA GLY A 37 18.58 4.69 3.57
C GLY A 37 18.43 4.88 2.06
N ASN A 38 19.31 4.23 1.28
CA ASN A 38 19.27 4.25 -0.19
C ASN A 38 18.56 3.03 -0.82
N SER A 39 18.20 2.03 -0.01
CA SER A 39 17.54 0.82 -0.50
C SER A 39 16.03 1.01 -0.61
N ILE A 40 15.46 0.56 -1.72
CA ILE A 40 14.02 0.61 -1.99
C ILE A 40 13.53 -0.81 -2.26
N ALA A 41 12.48 -1.22 -1.57
CA ALA A 41 11.75 -2.45 -1.83
C ALA A 41 10.27 -2.16 -2.08
N GLN A 42 9.66 -2.87 -3.02
CA GLN A 42 8.22 -2.78 -3.30
C GLN A 42 7.58 -4.13 -3.04
N PHE A 43 6.36 -4.11 -2.50
CA PHE A 43 5.59 -5.32 -2.24
C PHE A 43 4.11 -5.11 -2.62
N SER A 44 3.51 -6.13 -3.22
CA SER A 44 2.09 -6.11 -3.54
C SER A 44 1.25 -6.36 -2.29
N THR A 45 0.18 -5.60 -2.10
CA THR A 45 -0.82 -5.89 -1.08
C THR A 45 -2.00 -6.66 -1.70
N LYS A 46 -2.81 -7.32 -0.86
CA LYS A 46 -4.08 -7.90 -1.29
C LYS A 46 -5.21 -6.85 -1.43
N LEU A 47 -4.91 -5.57 -1.18
CA LEU A 47 -5.89 -4.50 -1.13
C LEU A 47 -6.11 -3.93 -2.54
N LYS A 48 -7.38 -3.62 -2.84
CA LYS A 48 -7.80 -2.91 -4.04
C LYS A 48 -8.79 -1.81 -3.67
N ILE A 49 -8.75 -0.69 -4.38
CA ILE A 49 -9.69 0.42 -4.19
C ILE A 49 -9.89 1.18 -5.49
N GLU A 50 -11.09 1.74 -5.65
CA GLU A 50 -11.40 2.66 -6.75
C GLU A 50 -10.56 3.93 -6.63
N GLU A 51 -10.13 4.47 -7.77
CA GLU A 51 -9.29 5.67 -7.83
C GLU A 51 -9.96 6.87 -7.16
N ARG A 52 -11.28 7.06 -7.35
CA ARG A 52 -12.06 8.16 -6.75
C ARG A 52 -12.08 8.14 -5.21
N LEU A 53 -11.89 6.97 -4.60
CA LEU A 53 -11.84 6.81 -3.15
C LEU A 53 -10.41 6.87 -2.61
N TRP A 54 -9.39 7.05 -3.44
CA TRP A 54 -8.00 7.10 -2.99
C TRP A 54 -7.49 8.54 -2.91
N HIS A 55 -6.95 8.92 -1.75
CA HIS A 55 -6.29 10.20 -1.56
C HIS A 55 -4.77 10.05 -1.77
N VAL A 56 -4.30 10.51 -2.93
CA VAL A 56 -2.91 10.33 -3.42
C VAL A 56 -1.88 10.88 -2.44
N LYS A 57 -2.08 12.10 -1.91
CA LYS A 57 -1.10 12.76 -1.04
C LYS A 57 -0.91 12.04 0.29
N SER A 58 -1.98 11.51 0.87
CA SER A 58 -1.89 10.81 2.17
C SER A 58 -1.60 9.32 2.02
N GLY A 59 -1.76 8.75 0.82
CA GLY A 59 -1.69 7.30 0.62
C GLY A 59 -2.76 6.55 1.42
N ARG A 60 -3.99 7.09 1.47
CA ARG A 60 -5.11 6.53 2.25
C ARG A 60 -6.41 6.55 1.45
N ALA A 61 -7.36 5.72 1.84
CA ALA A 61 -8.73 5.84 1.36
C ALA A 61 -9.40 7.11 1.94
N SER A 62 -10.12 7.82 1.09
CA SER A 62 -10.96 8.97 1.39
C SER A 62 -12.40 8.54 1.69
N GLY A 63 -13.11 9.39 2.45
CA GLY A 63 -14.51 9.17 2.81
C GLY A 63 -14.71 8.32 4.06
N LYS A 64 -15.99 8.09 4.39
CA LYS A 64 -16.45 7.38 5.59
C LYS A 64 -17.15 6.05 5.29
N SER A 65 -17.08 5.59 4.04
CA SER A 65 -17.68 4.31 3.65
C SER A 65 -17.02 3.16 4.40
N HIS A 66 -17.79 2.08 4.62
CA HIS A 66 -17.27 0.88 5.28
C HIS A 66 -16.04 0.31 4.56
N THR A 67 -16.02 0.38 3.23
CA THR A 67 -14.89 -0.04 2.39
C THR A 67 -13.63 0.80 2.65
N ALA A 68 -13.75 2.13 2.68
CA ALA A 68 -12.62 3.03 2.95
C ALA A 68 -12.06 2.82 4.36
N VAL A 69 -12.92 2.71 5.37
CA VAL A 69 -12.51 2.47 6.76
C VAL A 69 -11.79 1.12 6.90
N LYS A 70 -12.34 0.05 6.31
CA LYS A 70 -11.72 -1.29 6.33
C LYS A 70 -10.35 -1.29 5.66
N LEU A 71 -10.22 -0.66 4.49
CA LEU A 71 -8.95 -0.56 3.78
C LEU A 71 -7.89 0.20 4.59
N ASN A 72 -8.28 1.33 5.20
CA ASN A 72 -7.42 2.13 6.05
C ASN A 72 -6.96 1.37 7.32
N ARG A 73 -7.80 0.48 7.87
CA ARG A 73 -7.41 -0.41 8.98
C ARG A 73 -6.36 -1.43 8.55
N GLU A 74 -6.51 -2.04 7.38
CA GLU A 74 -5.53 -2.99 6.84
C GLU A 74 -4.19 -2.32 6.54
N ILE A 75 -4.20 -1.11 5.95
CA ILE A 75 -2.98 -0.30 5.76
C ILE A 75 -2.28 -0.04 7.10
N ASN A 76 -3.03 0.35 8.13
CA ASN A 76 -2.46 0.59 9.46
C ASN A 76 -1.86 -0.69 10.06
N LYS A 77 -2.52 -1.84 9.88
CA LYS A 77 -2.01 -3.14 10.34
C LYS A 77 -0.68 -3.48 9.67
N ILE A 78 -0.56 -3.25 8.36
CA ILE A 78 0.69 -3.47 7.60
C ILE A 78 1.80 -2.56 8.13
N ASN A 79 1.51 -1.27 8.30
CA ASN A 79 2.48 -0.31 8.87
C ASN A 79 2.98 -0.75 10.25
N LEU A 80 2.06 -1.07 11.16
CA LEU A 80 2.42 -1.55 12.50
C LEU A 80 3.26 -2.83 12.43
N THR A 81 2.94 -3.74 11.52
CA THR A 81 3.69 -4.98 11.33
C THR A 81 5.11 -4.71 10.83
N ILE A 82 5.29 -3.78 9.89
CA ILE A 82 6.61 -3.43 9.34
C ILE A 82 7.48 -2.69 10.36
N HIS A 83 6.88 -1.79 11.14
CA HIS A 83 7.57 -1.06 12.21
C HIS A 83 7.74 -1.89 13.50
N ALA A 84 7.16 -3.09 13.58
CA ALA A 84 7.31 -3.94 14.75
C ALA A 84 8.77 -4.41 14.89
N PRO A 85 9.33 -4.47 16.11
CA PRO A 85 10.72 -4.91 16.35
C PRO A 85 11.07 -6.32 15.86
N LYS A 86 10.07 -7.12 15.50
CA LYS A 86 10.21 -8.50 15.02
C LYS A 86 10.23 -8.61 13.48
N PHE A 87 9.93 -7.53 12.76
CA PHE A 87 9.92 -7.52 11.30
C PHE A 87 11.34 -7.78 10.75
N GLY A 88 11.50 -8.78 9.89
CA GLY A 88 12.81 -9.19 9.34
C GLY A 88 13.63 -10.12 10.25
N ARG A 89 13.18 -10.44 11.46
CA ARG A 89 13.80 -11.46 12.34
C ARG A 89 13.24 -12.85 12.07
N THR A 90 13.18 -13.27 10.82
CA THR A 90 13.02 -14.68 10.50
C THR A 90 14.38 -15.33 10.63
N LYS A 91 14.51 -16.22 11.63
CA LYS A 91 15.70 -17.05 11.87
C LYS A 91 16.24 -17.55 10.52
N GLN A 92 17.49 -17.21 10.22
CA GLN A 92 18.31 -18.08 9.40
C GLN A 92 18.39 -19.40 10.18
N GLN A 93 17.47 -20.33 9.89
CA GLN A 93 17.67 -21.71 10.30
C GLN A 93 18.66 -22.30 9.32
N LYS A 94 19.79 -22.68 9.93
CA LYS A 94 20.86 -23.55 9.46
C LYS A 94 20.41 -24.63 8.50
#